data_AF-A0A0F8ZEB4-F1
#
_entry.id   AF-A0A0F8ZEB4-F1
#
_cell.length_a   1.000
_cell.length_b   1.000
_cell.length_c   1.000
_cell.angle_alpha   90.00
_cell.angle_beta   90.00
_cell.angle_gamma   90.00
#
_symmetry.space_group_name_H-M   'P 1'
#
loop_
_entity.id
_entity.type
_entity.pdbx_description
1 polymer ?
#
loop_
_entity_poly.entity_id
_entity_poly.type
_entity_poly.pdbx_seq_one_letter_code
_entity_poly.pdbx_strand_id
1 'polypeptide(L)'
;MNTTSAIYFASVLHYLTQLGFCKQTCLQQIGFSQFASSVHGDRVSLMHYQAILELGKQYCDDPLFGFHLGQDIRTADYGVLGYLIESSHDLAAAIDSSIK
;
A
#
# COMPACT_ATOMS: atom_id res chain seq x y z
N MET A 1 5.85 17.91 -6.62
CA MET A 1 4.92 16.90 -7.17
C MET A 1 4.73 15.84 -6.08
N ASN A 2 3.55 15.77 -5.46
CA ASN A 2 3.38 14.92 -4.26
C ASN A 2 3.18 13.46 -4.68
N THR A 3 4.11 12.61 -4.26
CA THR A 3 4.17 11.20 -4.64
C THR A 3 4.40 10.35 -3.39
N THR A 4 3.99 9.08 -3.43
CA THR A 4 4.24 8.08 -2.40
C THR A 4 4.96 6.87 -3.00
N SER A 5 5.43 5.95 -2.16
CA SER A 5 6.01 4.68 -2.62
C SER A 5 4.96 3.83 -3.32
N ALA A 6 5.34 3.20 -4.44
CA ALA A 6 4.50 2.25 -5.15
C ALA A 6 4.12 1.03 -4.28
N ILE A 7 4.88 0.73 -3.22
CA ILE A 7 4.56 -0.35 -2.27
C ILE A 7 3.22 -0.10 -1.62
N TYR A 8 2.97 1.11 -1.09
CA TYR A 8 1.67 1.44 -0.48
C TYR A 8 0.51 1.24 -1.46
N PHE A 9 0.68 1.71 -2.70
CA PHE A 9 -0.32 1.52 -3.75
C PHE A 9 -0.54 0.02 -4.06
N ALA A 10 0.54 -0.76 -4.16
CA ALA A 10 0.49 -2.19 -4.40
C ALA A 10 -0.19 -2.94 -3.25
N SER A 11 0.02 -2.52 -1.99
CA SER A 11 -0.64 -3.09 -0.82
C SER A 11 -2.15 -2.89 -0.87
N VAL A 12 -2.65 -1.69 -1.23
CA VAL A 12 -4.11 -1.48 -1.41
C VAL A 12 -4.67 -2.39 -2.49
N LEU A 13 -3.96 -2.49 -3.62
CA LEU A 13 -4.39 -3.31 -4.74
C LEU A 13 -4.38 -4.80 -4.38
N HIS A 14 -3.39 -5.25 -3.59
CA HIS A 14 -3.31 -6.60 -3.07
C HIS A 14 -4.48 -6.91 -2.14
N TYR A 15 -4.77 -6.03 -1.18
CA TYR A 15 -5.89 -6.16 -0.26
C TYR A 15 -7.23 -6.27 -1.00
N LEU A 16 -7.48 -5.40 -1.99
CA LEU A 16 -8.68 -5.49 -2.82
C LEU A 16 -8.75 -6.82 -3.61
N THR A 17 -7.61 -7.32 -4.07
CA THR A 17 -7.55 -8.61 -4.76
C THR A 17 -7.88 -9.77 -3.82
N GLN A 18 -7.45 -9.70 -2.55
CA GLN A 18 -7.80 -10.70 -1.54
C GLN A 18 -9.30 -10.70 -1.21
N LEU A 19 -9.95 -9.54 -1.27
CA LEU A 19 -11.41 -9.40 -1.14
C LEU A 19 -12.18 -9.90 -2.38
N GLY A 20 -11.48 -10.31 -3.44
CA GLY A 20 -12.05 -10.87 -4.66
C GLY A 20 -12.22 -9.87 -5.82
N PHE A 21 -11.74 -8.63 -5.68
CA PHE A 21 -11.81 -7.64 -6.75
C PHE A 21 -10.73 -7.88 -7.81
N CYS A 22 -11.10 -7.73 -9.09
CA CYS A 22 -10.15 -7.88 -10.19
C CYS A 22 -9.18 -6.68 -10.24
N LYS A 23 -7.88 -6.96 -10.15
CA LYS A 23 -6.79 -5.97 -10.23
C LYS A 23 -6.92 -5.05 -11.45
N GLN A 24 -7.12 -5.62 -12.64
CA GLN A 24 -7.20 -4.87 -13.89
C GLN A 24 -8.40 -3.93 -13.91
N THR A 25 -9.56 -4.37 -13.38
CA THR A 25 -10.75 -3.54 -13.28
C THR A 25 -10.52 -2.35 -12.35
N CYS A 26 -9.88 -2.57 -11.19
CA CYS A 26 -9.54 -1.49 -10.27
C CYS A 26 -8.62 -0.46 -10.92
N LEU A 27 -7.56 -0.91 -11.61
CA LEU A 27 -6.61 -0.04 -12.30
C LEU A 27 -7.26 0.76 -13.44
N GLN A 28 -8.18 0.14 -14.19
CA GLN A 28 -8.92 0.81 -15.26
C GLN A 28 -9.84 1.91 -14.71
N GLN A 29 -10.55 1.65 -13.61
CA GLN A 29 -11.49 2.62 -13.03
C GLN A 29 -10.80 3.88 -12.50
N ILE A 30 -9.58 3.77 -12.00
CA ILE A 30 -8.79 4.93 -11.56
C ILE A 30 -7.94 5.55 -12.68
N GLY A 31 -8.08 5.06 -13.93
CA GLY A 31 -7.30 5.56 -15.07
C GLY A 31 -5.80 5.26 -15.01
N PHE A 32 -5.38 4.21 -14.28
CA PHE A 32 -3.98 3.86 -14.05
C PHE A 32 -3.61 2.46 -14.54
N SER A 33 -4.17 2.06 -15.69
CA SER A 33 -3.97 0.75 -16.33
C SER A 33 -2.51 0.40 -16.65
N GLN A 34 -1.65 1.42 -16.78
CA GLN A 34 -0.22 1.28 -17.07
C GLN A 34 0.63 0.91 -15.84
N PHE A 35 0.02 0.77 -14.66
CA PHE A 35 0.73 0.34 -13.47
C PHE A 35 1.20 -1.11 -13.61
N ALA A 36 2.46 -1.28 -14.02
CA ALA A 36 3.18 -2.53 -13.88
C ALA A 36 3.66 -2.62 -12.43
N SER A 37 3.25 -3.66 -11.70
CA SER A 37 3.60 -3.90 -10.29
C SER A 37 5.04 -4.36 -10.12
N SER A 38 5.98 -3.66 -10.75
CA SER A 38 7.36 -4.07 -10.88
C SER A 38 8.25 -2.89 -10.53
N VAL A 39 8.85 -3.00 -9.34
CA VAL A 39 10.16 -2.48 -8.90
C VAL A 39 10.07 -1.72 -7.58
N HIS A 40 10.85 -2.21 -6.61
CA HIS A 40 11.19 -1.47 -5.39
C HIS A 40 11.85 -0.15 -5.76
N GLY A 41 11.27 0.97 -5.32
CA GLY A 41 11.80 2.32 -5.57
C GLY A 41 10.94 3.20 -6.47
N ASP A 42 9.93 2.63 -7.14
CA ASP A 42 9.00 3.42 -7.94
C ASP A 42 8.08 4.26 -7.07
N ARG A 43 7.75 5.46 -7.57
CA ARG A 43 6.87 6.41 -6.91
C ARG A 43 5.59 6.58 -7.69
N VAL A 44 4.46 6.58 -6.98
CA VAL A 44 3.12 6.80 -7.53
C VAL A 44 2.62 8.18 -7.12
N SER A 45 1.92 8.88 -8.01
CA SER A 45 1.25 10.15 -7.68
C SER A 45 0.26 9.96 -6.53
N LEU A 46 0.22 10.90 -5.58
CA LEU A 46 -0.78 10.87 -4.52
C LEU A 46 -2.21 10.85 -5.06
N MET A 47 -2.47 11.43 -6.23
CA MET A 47 -3.81 11.37 -6.85
C MET A 47 -4.22 9.93 -7.16
N HIS A 48 -3.34 9.11 -7.73
CA HIS A 48 -3.64 7.69 -8.00
C HIS A 48 -3.77 6.89 -6.71
N TYR A 49 -2.95 7.21 -5.69
CA TYR A 49 -3.05 6.57 -4.38
C TYR A 49 -4.38 6.90 -3.66
N GLN A 50 -4.82 8.16 -3.70
CA GLN A 50 -6.13 8.55 -3.17
C GLN A 50 -7.28 7.90 -3.95
N ALA A 51 -7.16 7.83 -5.28
CA ALA A 51 -8.20 7.22 -6.12
C ALA A 51 -8.42 5.74 -5.80
N ILE A 52 -7.34 4.95 -5.57
CA ILE A 52 -7.50 3.54 -5.23
C ILE A 52 -8.07 3.34 -3.81
N LEU A 53 -7.74 4.24 -2.87
CA LEU A 53 -8.31 4.21 -1.52
C LEU A 53 -9.81 4.53 -1.52
N GLU A 54 -10.24 5.56 -2.27
CA GLU A 54 -11.66 5.91 -2.37
C GLU A 54 -12.44 4.81 -3.10
N LEU A 55 -11.86 4.21 -4.15
CA LEU A 55 -12.44 3.06 -4.83
C LEU A 55 -12.63 1.89 -3.86
N GLY A 56 -11.61 1.59 -3.04
CA GLY A 56 -11.70 0.52 -2.04
C GLY A 56 -12.79 0.75 -1.00
N LYS A 57 -12.91 1.98 -0.49
CA LYS A 57 -13.98 2.39 0.41
C LYS A 57 -15.38 2.21 -0.23
N GLN A 58 -15.55 2.61 -1.49
CA GLN A 58 -16.82 2.46 -2.21
C GLN A 58 -17.17 0.99 -2.47
N TYR A 59 -16.18 0.18 -2.83
CA TYR A 59 -16.37 -1.24 -3.13
C TYR A 59 -16.70 -2.08 -1.90
N CYS A 60 -16.07 -1.76 -0.78
CA CYS A 60 -16.26 -2.50 0.47
C CYS A 60 -17.42 -1.98 1.32
N ASP A 61 -18.02 -0.84 0.94
CA ASP A 61 -18.99 -0.08 1.75
C ASP A 61 -18.50 0.11 3.21
N ASP A 62 -17.20 0.32 3.36
CA ASP A 62 -16.52 0.35 4.65
C ASP A 62 -16.01 1.77 4.96
N PRO A 63 -16.65 2.51 5.88
CA PRO A 63 -16.20 3.84 6.27
C PRO A 63 -14.84 3.85 6.99
N LEU A 64 -14.40 2.70 7.50
CA LEU A 64 -13.12 2.48 8.17
C LEU A 64 -12.12 1.72 7.27
N PHE A 65 -12.35 1.67 5.96
CA PHE A 65 -11.52 0.92 5.00
C PHE A 65 -10.01 1.09 5.22
N GLY A 66 -9.54 2.32 5.43
CA GLY A 66 -8.11 2.60 5.65
C GLY A 66 -7.53 1.97 6.92
N PHE A 67 -8.35 1.81 7.97
CA PHE A 67 -7.97 1.12 9.20
C PHE A 67 -7.86 -0.39 8.98
N HIS A 68 -8.86 -1.01 8.35
CA HIS A 68 -8.86 -2.44 8.05
C HIS A 68 -7.75 -2.83 7.08
N LEU A 69 -7.53 -2.01 6.05
CA LEU A 69 -6.36 -2.11 5.17
C LEU A 69 -5.05 -2.07 5.97
N GLY A 70 -4.92 -1.10 6.89
CA GLY A 70 -3.72 -0.95 7.72
C GLY A 70 -3.43 -2.14 8.64
N GLN A 71 -4.47 -2.90 9.03
CA GLN A 71 -4.31 -4.14 9.79
C GLN A 71 -3.79 -5.30 8.94
N ASP A 72 -4.09 -5.30 7.62
CA ASP A 72 -3.64 -6.34 6.70
C ASP A 72 -2.22 -6.12 6.19
N ILE A 73 -1.79 -4.86 6.07
CA ILE A 73 -0.42 -4.51 5.69
C ILE A 73 0.56 -5.07 6.72
N ARG A 74 1.41 -6.02 6.29
CA ARG A 74 2.39 -6.66 7.16
C ARG A 74 3.74 -5.95 7.06
N THR A 75 4.51 -5.97 8.14
CA THR A 75 5.91 -5.54 8.14
C THR A 75 6.73 -6.23 7.05
N ALA A 76 6.46 -7.52 6.79
CA ALA A 76 7.08 -8.29 5.70
C ALA A 76 6.90 -7.66 4.30
N ASP A 77 5.84 -6.89 4.06
CA ASP A 77 5.58 -6.23 2.77
C ASP A 77 6.55 -5.06 2.51
N TYR A 78 7.28 -4.62 3.54
CA TYR A 78 8.29 -3.56 3.45
C TYR A 78 9.72 -4.07 3.24
N GLY A 79 9.91 -5.37 2.99
CA GLY A 79 11.21 -5.96 2.64
C GLY A 79 12.27 -5.75 3.73
N VAL A 80 13.42 -5.18 3.38
CA VAL A 80 14.55 -4.94 4.31
C VAL A 80 14.13 -4.06 5.49
N LEU A 81 13.23 -3.09 5.30
CA LEU A 81 12.73 -2.25 6.39
C LEU A 81 11.89 -3.06 7.37
N GLY A 82 11.03 -3.95 6.86
CA GLY A 82 10.29 -4.90 7.67
C GLY A 82 11.20 -5.75 8.54
N TYR A 83 12.25 -6.30 7.92
CA TYR A 83 13.26 -7.09 8.63
C TYR A 83 14.00 -6.29 9.71
N LEU A 84 14.38 -5.03 9.43
CA LEU A 84 15.05 -4.18 10.42
C LEU A 84 14.16 -3.88 11.63
N ILE A 85 12.87 -3.63 11.38
CA ILE A 85 11.89 -3.43 12.45
C ILE A 85 11.70 -4.72 13.25
N GLU A 86 11.55 -5.86 12.59
CA GLU A 86 11.35 -7.16 13.25
C GLU A 86 12.58 -7.68 14.01
N SER A 87 13.79 -7.33 13.56
CA SER A 87 15.05 -7.70 14.20
C SER A 87 15.55 -6.67 15.23
N SER A 88 14.84 -5.56 15.40
CA SER A 88 15.16 -4.56 16.42
C SER A 88 14.85 -5.09 17.82
N HIS A 89 15.78 -4.88 18.73
CA HIS A 89 15.67 -5.38 20.10
C HIS A 89 14.54 -4.69 20.89
N ASP A 90 14.32 -3.40 20.62
CA ASP A 90 13.30 -2.59 21.26
C ASP A 90 12.71 -1.56 20.28
N LEU A 91 11.64 -0.89 20.72
CA LEU A 91 10.93 0.11 19.94
C LEU A 91 11.81 1.30 19.55
N ALA A 92 12.75 1.71 20.41
CA ALA A 92 13.63 2.85 20.13
C ALA A 92 14.58 2.51 18.96
N ALA A 93 15.17 1.31 18.98
CA ALA A 93 16.01 0.80 17.90
C ALA A 93 15.24 0.66 16.58
N ALA A 94 13.99 0.19 16.63
CA ALA A 94 13.14 0.08 15.44
C ALA A 94 12.84 1.46 14.82
N ILE A 95 12.52 2.44 15.65
CA ILE A 95 12.27 3.83 15.22
C ILE A 95 13.54 4.44 14.61
N ASP A 96 14.68 4.32 15.28
CA ASP A 96 15.97 4.83 14.77
C ASP A 96 16.35 4.22 13.42
N SER A 97 16.06 2.94 13.21
CA SER A 97 16.32 2.26 11.94
C SER A 97 15.39 2.69 10.80
N SER A 98 14.19 3.21 11.12
CA SER A 98 13.17 3.61 10.15
C SER A 98 13.25 5.08 9.73
N ILE A 99 13.95 5.91 10.51
CA ILE A 99 14.03 7.38 10.33
C ILE A 99 15.36 7.82 9.67
N LYS A 100 16.39 6.96 9.66
CA LYS A 100 17.66 7.21 8.96
C LYS A 100 17.60 6.89 7.47
#